data_AF-A0A8R2FE54-F1
#
_entry.id   AF-A0A8R2FE54-F1
#
_cell.length_a   1.000
_cell.length_b   1.000
_cell.length_c   1.000
_cell.angle_alpha   90.00
_cell.angle_beta   90.00
_cell.angle_gamma   90.00
#
_symmetry.space_group_name_H-M   'P 1'
#
loop_
_entity.id
_entity.type
_entity.pdbx_description
1 polymer ?
#
loop_
_entity_poly.entity_id
_entity_poly.type
_entity_poly.pdbx_seq_one_letter_code
_entity_poly.pdbx_strand_id
1 'polypeptide(L)'
;MKNIPLCLKNVLDEAIKIVNFIKSRPLKSRLFKILCDDLGSIHNTLLFHTEIRWLSRGKVLTRLMELRAEVSSFLMDHNVTLAETMNDVTWLCQLSYLADIFNKMNELSLSLQGRTLTIFDASSRVCALKRKIDYWSECIFKRELECFPIMQAFLEENELQAPISIINEISEHLKQLKNSFNKYFPTDREVFLKDREWVVNPFSVCGKPSSLSSIEYESLIDITSDSTFQSSFSCNSYVEFWLNLKNTSFEKAITILLPFATTYLLTCMLDDKSAKHLSIIPLSNNTVARRIKDLASNVSETLVSRIKYTKFALQMDESTDIAGLAVLLVFVRYVNMNSFEEDLLFCKPLLSNTTGVQIFGLLDDFLTENQIPWTNCIDVCTDGAMTDSTITY
;
A
#
# COMPACT_ATOMS: atom_id res chain seq x y z
N MET A 1 -18.62 6.18 -2.39
CA MET A 1 -19.51 5.30 -1.60
C MET A 1 -20.85 5.95 -1.21
N LYS A 2 -21.32 6.99 -1.92
CA LYS A 2 -22.66 7.56 -1.67
C LYS A 2 -23.81 6.70 -2.27
N ASN A 3 -23.47 5.66 -3.04
CA ASN A 3 -24.39 4.88 -3.87
C ASN A 3 -24.23 3.37 -3.60
N ILE A 4 -24.38 2.93 -2.35
CA ILE A 4 -24.57 1.52 -2.01
C ILE A 4 -26.09 1.33 -1.81
N PRO A 5 -26.71 0.26 -2.34
CA PRO A 5 -28.10 -0.07 -2.06
C PRO A 5 -28.41 -0.08 -0.56
N LEU A 6 -29.59 0.40 -0.17
CA LEU A 6 -29.93 0.63 1.25
C LEU A 6 -29.82 -0.66 2.09
N CYS A 7 -30.22 -1.81 1.55
CA CYS A 7 -30.08 -3.12 2.19
C CYS A 7 -28.61 -3.44 2.54
N LEU A 8 -27.71 -3.39 1.55
CA LEU A 8 -26.29 -3.61 1.74
C LEU A 8 -25.65 -2.57 2.67
N LYS A 9 -26.13 -1.32 2.64
CA LYS A 9 -25.69 -0.29 3.57
C LYS A 9 -26.07 -0.61 5.02
N ASN A 10 -27.31 -1.09 5.25
CA ASN A 10 -27.75 -1.49 6.59
C ASN A 10 -26.90 -2.64 7.14
N VAL A 11 -26.60 -3.65 6.33
CA VAL A 11 -25.70 -4.76 6.69
C VAL A 11 -24.31 -4.23 7.07
N LEU A 12 -23.75 -3.31 6.27
CA LEU A 12 -22.47 -2.70 6.57
C LEU A 12 -22.47 -1.94 7.91
N ASP A 13 -23.51 -1.14 8.16
CA ASP A 13 -23.64 -0.35 9.39
C ASP A 13 -23.83 -1.25 10.62
N GLU A 14 -24.58 -2.34 10.50
CA GLU A 14 -24.76 -3.35 11.55
C GLU A 14 -23.48 -4.15 11.84
N ALA A 15 -22.76 -4.58 10.80
CA ALA A 15 -21.46 -5.23 10.95
C ALA A 15 -20.47 -4.35 11.72
N ILE A 16 -20.47 -3.03 11.43
CA ILE A 16 -19.65 -2.07 12.17
C ILE A 16 -20.10 -1.95 13.63
N LYS A 17 -21.42 -1.95 13.91
CA LYS A 17 -21.94 -1.94 15.29
C LYS A 17 -21.48 -3.18 16.06
N ILE A 18 -21.52 -4.36 15.45
CA ILE A 18 -21.04 -5.63 16.05
C ILE A 18 -19.56 -5.54 16.41
N VAL A 19 -18.73 -5.16 15.44
CA VAL A 19 -17.27 -5.03 15.64
C VAL A 19 -16.97 -4.02 16.75
N ASN A 20 -17.63 -2.86 16.74
CA ASN A 20 -17.44 -1.83 17.75
C ASN A 20 -17.94 -2.28 19.13
N PHE A 21 -19.02 -3.05 19.22
CA PHE A 21 -19.51 -3.58 20.50
C PHE A 21 -18.46 -4.46 21.20
N ILE A 22 -17.76 -5.31 20.43
CA ILE A 22 -16.72 -6.21 20.94
C ILE A 22 -15.42 -5.43 21.22
N LYS A 23 -15.03 -4.53 20.32
CA LYS A 23 -13.73 -3.85 20.37
C LYS A 23 -13.68 -2.58 21.23
N SER A 24 -14.81 -1.93 21.49
CA SER A 24 -14.86 -0.66 22.25
C SER A 24 -14.44 -0.80 23.70
N ARG A 25 -14.53 -1.99 24.29
CA ARG A 25 -14.14 -2.24 25.69
C ARG A 25 -12.94 -3.21 25.74
N PRO A 26 -11.82 -2.84 26.42
CA PRO A 26 -10.65 -3.71 26.52
C PRO A 26 -10.95 -5.10 27.10
N LEU A 27 -11.84 -5.16 28.11
CA LEU A 27 -12.26 -6.43 28.72
C LEU A 27 -12.96 -7.35 27.70
N LYS A 28 -13.90 -6.82 26.90
CA LYS A 28 -14.60 -7.59 25.87
C LYS A 28 -13.65 -8.08 24.79
N SER A 29 -12.68 -7.25 24.38
CA SER A 29 -11.65 -7.65 23.43
C SER A 29 -10.77 -8.79 23.96
N ARG A 30 -10.43 -8.77 25.26
CA ARG A 30 -9.66 -9.84 25.90
C ARG A 30 -10.47 -11.13 26.02
N LEU A 31 -11.73 -11.05 26.43
CA LEU A 31 -12.62 -12.22 26.53
C LEU A 31 -12.88 -12.86 25.17
N PHE A 32 -13.11 -12.06 24.13
CA PHE A 32 -13.27 -12.56 22.77
C PHE A 32 -12.00 -13.25 22.25
N LYS A 33 -10.82 -12.71 22.56
CA LYS A 33 -9.55 -13.36 22.19
C LYS A 33 -9.41 -14.74 22.82
N ILE A 34 -9.71 -14.86 24.12
CA ILE A 34 -9.67 -16.15 24.83
C ILE A 34 -10.62 -17.15 24.17
N LEU A 35 -11.85 -16.74 23.86
CA LEU A 35 -12.82 -17.59 23.17
C LEU A 35 -12.31 -18.09 21.81
N CYS A 36 -11.69 -17.22 21.01
CA CYS A 36 -11.10 -17.64 19.72
C CYS A 36 -9.92 -18.60 19.90
N ASP A 37 -9.06 -18.37 20.91
CA ASP A 37 -7.93 -19.26 21.21
C ASP A 37 -8.46 -20.65 21.66
N ASP A 38 -9.53 -20.70 22.45
CA ASP A 38 -10.18 -21.94 22.91
C ASP A 38 -10.88 -22.73 21.78
N LEU A 39 -11.42 -22.03 20.78
CA LEU A 39 -12.11 -22.63 19.63
C LEU A 39 -11.17 -22.96 18.46
N GLY A 40 -9.86 -22.68 18.60
CA GLY A 40 -8.85 -23.02 17.59
C GLY A 40 -8.89 -22.15 16.33
N SER A 41 -9.45 -20.94 16.40
CA SER A 41 -9.55 -20.04 15.26
C SER A 41 -8.16 -19.59 14.78
N ILE A 42 -7.92 -19.58 13.45
CA ILE A 42 -6.66 -19.10 12.84
C ILE A 42 -6.38 -17.63 13.24
N HIS A 43 -7.44 -16.86 13.43
CA HIS A 43 -7.37 -15.49 13.87
C HIS A 43 -8.08 -15.33 15.21
N ASN A 44 -7.41 -14.69 16.18
CA ASN A 44 -7.94 -14.56 17.54
C ASN A 44 -8.37 -13.14 17.91
N THR A 45 -8.38 -12.21 16.96
CA THR A 45 -8.79 -10.82 17.20
C THR A 45 -9.54 -10.22 16.02
N LEU A 46 -10.63 -9.50 16.32
CA LEU A 46 -11.27 -8.59 15.38
C LEU A 46 -10.43 -7.31 15.20
N LEU A 47 -10.46 -6.76 14.00
CA LEU A 47 -9.84 -5.47 13.68
C LEU A 47 -10.77 -4.32 14.14
N PHE A 48 -10.22 -3.30 14.81
CA PHE A 48 -11.02 -2.14 15.23
C PHE A 48 -11.37 -1.26 14.03
N HIS A 49 -12.62 -0.80 13.97
CA HIS A 49 -13.06 0.12 12.93
C HIS A 49 -13.05 1.56 13.43
N THR A 50 -12.13 2.38 12.89
CA THR A 50 -12.26 3.85 12.93
C THR A 50 -12.94 4.30 11.65
N GLU A 51 -13.93 5.18 11.73
CA GLU A 51 -14.80 5.61 10.60
C GLU A 51 -14.07 6.09 9.33
N ILE A 52 -12.78 6.42 9.44
CA ILE A 52 -12.03 7.25 8.50
C ILE A 52 -11.40 6.47 7.33
N ARG A 53 -11.53 5.14 7.20
CA ARG A 53 -10.90 4.47 6.03
C ARG A 53 -11.56 3.21 5.53
N TRP A 54 -11.70 3.15 4.21
CA TRP A 54 -12.28 2.02 3.49
C TRP A 54 -11.29 0.83 3.38
N LEU A 55 -9.97 1.07 3.43
CA LEU A 55 -8.93 0.03 3.47
C LEU A 55 -9.06 -0.89 4.70
N SER A 56 -9.59 -0.38 5.82
CA SER A 56 -9.90 -1.20 6.99
C SER A 56 -11.24 -1.92 6.86
N ARG A 57 -12.20 -1.43 6.07
CA ARG A 57 -13.54 -2.03 5.97
C ARG A 57 -13.48 -3.44 5.36
N GLY A 58 -12.79 -3.64 4.23
CA GLY A 58 -12.68 -4.97 3.61
C GLY A 58 -12.05 -6.01 4.54
N LYS A 59 -10.94 -5.65 5.19
CA LYS A 59 -10.27 -6.54 6.16
C LYS A 59 -11.13 -6.81 7.40
N VAL A 60 -11.85 -5.80 7.90
CA VAL A 60 -12.74 -5.95 9.07
C VAL A 60 -13.90 -6.89 8.73
N LEU A 61 -14.55 -6.74 7.58
CA LEU A 61 -15.67 -7.58 7.18
C LEU A 61 -15.24 -9.01 6.88
N THR A 62 -14.09 -9.18 6.21
CA THR A 62 -13.47 -10.51 6.01
C THR A 62 -13.25 -11.20 7.35
N ARG A 63 -12.63 -10.49 8.30
CA ARG A 63 -12.37 -11.04 9.65
C ARG A 63 -13.65 -11.33 10.42
N LEU A 64 -14.69 -10.52 10.24
CA LEU A 64 -16.00 -10.76 10.85
C LEU A 64 -16.67 -12.02 10.30
N MET A 65 -16.54 -12.27 8.99
CA MET A 65 -17.05 -13.49 8.34
C MET A 65 -16.27 -14.75 8.75
N GLU A 66 -14.94 -14.63 8.87
CA GLU A 66 -14.06 -15.71 9.35
C GLU A 66 -14.42 -16.12 10.78
N LEU A 67 -14.70 -15.16 11.66
CA LEU A 67 -14.99 -15.38 13.08
C LEU A 67 -16.49 -15.40 13.41
N ARG A 68 -17.36 -15.66 12.42
CA ARG A 68 -18.81 -15.50 12.57
C ARG A 68 -19.40 -16.40 13.65
N ALA A 69 -18.88 -17.61 13.83
CA ALA A 69 -19.36 -18.57 14.82
C ALA A 69 -18.98 -18.14 16.25
N GLU A 70 -17.73 -17.72 16.43
CA GLU A 70 -17.19 -17.20 17.69
C GLU A 70 -17.87 -15.88 18.08
N VAL A 71 -18.10 -15.01 17.10
CA VAL A 71 -18.84 -13.75 17.29
C VAL A 71 -20.29 -14.04 17.68
N SER A 72 -20.97 -14.98 17.01
CA SER A 72 -22.35 -15.36 17.36
C SER A 72 -22.41 -15.90 18.79
N SER A 73 -21.53 -16.85 19.14
CA SER A 73 -21.43 -17.42 20.49
C SER A 73 -21.15 -16.35 21.55
N PHE A 74 -20.17 -15.46 21.32
CA PHE A 74 -19.88 -14.37 22.25
C PHE A 74 -21.06 -13.41 22.44
N LEU A 75 -21.80 -13.11 21.38
CA LEU A 75 -22.94 -12.20 21.43
C LEU A 75 -24.16 -12.81 22.12
N MET A 76 -24.36 -14.13 22.09
CA MET A 76 -25.47 -14.77 22.82
C MET A 76 -25.45 -14.40 24.32
N ASP A 77 -24.26 -14.31 24.92
CA ASP A 77 -24.10 -13.99 26.34
C ASP A 77 -24.12 -12.48 26.65
N HIS A 78 -23.97 -11.63 25.63
CA HIS A 78 -23.71 -10.19 25.84
C HIS A 78 -24.69 -9.25 25.15
N ASN A 79 -25.30 -9.65 24.03
CA ASN A 79 -26.26 -8.89 23.25
C ASN A 79 -27.02 -9.81 22.26
N VAL A 80 -28.15 -10.35 22.71
CA VAL A 80 -28.97 -11.30 21.95
C VAL A 80 -29.44 -10.73 20.61
N THR A 81 -29.84 -9.45 20.56
CA THR A 81 -30.29 -8.83 19.31
C THR A 81 -29.20 -8.80 18.24
N LEU A 82 -27.94 -8.56 18.61
CA LEU A 82 -26.83 -8.63 17.67
C LEU A 82 -26.46 -10.09 17.32
N ALA A 83 -26.68 -11.02 18.24
CA ALA A 83 -26.49 -12.45 17.98
C ALA A 83 -27.51 -12.98 16.95
N GLU A 84 -28.77 -12.54 17.03
CA GLU A 84 -29.81 -12.85 16.05
C GLU A 84 -29.41 -12.43 14.63
N THR A 85 -28.81 -11.24 14.48
CA THR A 85 -28.26 -10.77 13.20
C THR A 85 -27.19 -11.71 12.64
N MET A 86 -26.31 -12.26 13.50
CA MET A 86 -25.27 -13.20 13.09
C MET A 86 -25.79 -14.59 12.70
N ASN A 87 -27.07 -14.88 12.97
CA ASN A 87 -27.74 -16.12 12.57
C ASN A 87 -28.66 -15.92 11.34
N ASP A 88 -28.82 -14.69 10.86
CA ASP A 88 -29.59 -14.40 9.64
C ASP A 88 -28.76 -14.75 8.40
N VAL A 89 -29.19 -15.81 7.71
CA VAL A 89 -28.57 -16.32 6.48
C VAL A 89 -28.54 -15.28 5.36
N THR A 90 -29.59 -14.47 5.22
CA THR A 90 -29.66 -13.40 4.20
C THR A 90 -28.61 -12.34 4.51
N TRP A 91 -28.52 -11.95 5.77
CA TRP A 91 -27.55 -10.96 6.24
C TRP A 91 -26.10 -11.44 6.07
N LEU A 92 -25.80 -12.69 6.43
CA LEU A 92 -24.47 -13.30 6.25
C LEU A 92 -24.08 -13.41 4.78
N CYS A 93 -25.04 -13.74 3.91
CA CYS A 93 -24.83 -13.76 2.47
C CYS A 93 -24.50 -12.36 1.93
N GLN A 94 -25.24 -11.32 2.34
CA GLN A 94 -24.92 -9.93 1.99
C GLN A 94 -23.56 -9.47 2.57
N LEU A 95 -23.23 -9.85 3.81
CA LEU A 95 -21.97 -9.52 4.47
C LEU A 95 -20.78 -10.14 3.73
N SER A 96 -20.89 -11.41 3.32
CA SER A 96 -19.85 -12.11 2.57
C SER A 96 -19.54 -11.43 1.23
N TYR A 97 -20.57 -11.04 0.48
CA TYR A 97 -20.42 -10.22 -0.72
C TYR A 97 -19.73 -8.89 -0.44
N LEU A 98 -20.14 -8.19 0.63
CA LEU A 98 -19.49 -6.93 1.03
C LEU A 98 -18.01 -7.14 1.35
N ALA A 99 -17.65 -8.20 2.06
CA ALA A 99 -16.27 -8.55 2.32
C ALA A 99 -15.45 -8.71 1.01
N ASP A 100 -15.98 -9.48 0.05
CA ASP A 100 -15.33 -9.68 -1.26
C ASP A 100 -15.17 -8.38 -2.06
N ILE A 101 -16.24 -7.59 -2.22
CA ILE A 101 -16.17 -6.37 -3.03
C ILE A 101 -15.27 -5.32 -2.37
N PHE A 102 -15.28 -5.19 -1.04
CA PHE A 102 -14.37 -4.29 -0.35
C PHE A 102 -12.91 -4.75 -0.43
N ASN A 103 -12.64 -6.06 -0.44
CA ASN A 103 -11.29 -6.59 -0.69
C ASN A 103 -10.79 -6.25 -2.09
N LYS A 104 -11.60 -6.44 -3.13
CA LYS A 104 -11.28 -6.06 -4.51
C LYS A 104 -11.00 -4.58 -4.66
N MET A 105 -11.77 -3.74 -3.98
CA MET A 105 -11.50 -2.30 -3.92
C MET A 105 -10.16 -2.02 -3.22
N ASN A 106 -9.86 -2.74 -2.14
CA ASN A 106 -8.63 -2.57 -1.36
C ASN A 106 -7.39 -2.96 -2.19
N GLU A 107 -7.47 -4.03 -2.97
CA GLU A 107 -6.46 -4.41 -3.97
C GLU A 107 -6.20 -3.28 -4.97
N LEU A 108 -7.26 -2.68 -5.54
CA LEU A 108 -7.07 -1.54 -6.44
C LEU A 108 -6.29 -0.43 -5.75
N SER A 109 -6.65 0.01 -4.54
CA SER A 109 -5.91 1.11 -3.93
C SER A 109 -4.51 0.76 -3.49
N LEU A 110 -4.25 -0.47 -3.07
CA LEU A 110 -2.88 -0.89 -2.81
C LEU A 110 -2.07 -0.85 -4.11
N SER A 111 -2.67 -1.27 -5.23
CA SER A 111 -2.03 -1.12 -6.53
C SER A 111 -1.86 0.35 -6.92
N LEU A 112 -2.75 1.27 -6.57
CA LEU A 112 -2.57 2.70 -6.85
C LEU A 112 -1.57 3.39 -5.91
N GLN A 113 -0.80 2.64 -5.13
CA GLN A 113 0.26 3.15 -4.27
C GLN A 113 1.62 2.62 -4.75
N GLY A 114 2.63 3.48 -4.78
CA GLY A 114 3.99 3.10 -5.16
C GLY A 114 4.81 4.30 -5.62
N ARG A 115 6.14 4.23 -5.50
CA ARG A 115 7.06 5.32 -5.88
C ARG A 115 7.20 5.49 -7.39
N THR A 116 7.05 4.41 -8.14
CA THR A 116 7.21 4.36 -9.60
C THR A 116 5.88 4.40 -10.36
N LEU A 117 4.75 4.55 -9.66
CA LEU A 117 3.43 4.54 -10.26
C LEU A 117 3.22 5.79 -11.11
N THR A 118 3.03 5.62 -12.41
CA THR A 118 2.73 6.73 -13.33
C THR A 118 1.22 6.89 -13.51
N ILE A 119 0.83 8.00 -14.15
CA ILE A 119 -0.58 8.20 -14.54
C ILE A 119 -1.06 7.11 -15.51
N PHE A 120 -0.20 6.59 -16.39
CA PHE A 120 -0.57 5.54 -17.34
C PHE A 120 -0.86 4.23 -16.60
N ASP A 121 -0.01 3.86 -15.64
CA ASP A 121 -0.21 2.67 -14.82
C ASP A 121 -1.51 2.77 -14.01
N ALA A 122 -1.73 3.93 -13.38
CA ALA A 122 -2.89 4.17 -12.55
C ALA A 122 -4.19 4.17 -13.38
N SER A 123 -4.17 4.79 -14.56
CA SER A 123 -5.29 4.76 -15.51
C SER A 123 -5.60 3.33 -15.96
N SER A 124 -4.58 2.58 -16.39
CA SER A 124 -4.71 1.18 -16.80
C SER A 124 -5.33 0.31 -15.71
N ARG A 125 -4.89 0.47 -14.45
CA ARG A 125 -5.45 -0.25 -13.29
C ARG A 125 -6.91 0.07 -13.03
N VAL A 126 -7.31 1.35 -13.16
CA VAL A 126 -8.72 1.76 -13.04
C VAL A 126 -9.56 1.20 -14.20
N CYS A 127 -9.06 1.25 -15.44
CA CYS A 127 -9.72 0.67 -16.60
C CYS A 127 -9.89 -0.85 -16.46
N ALA A 128 -8.86 -1.55 -15.97
CA ALA A 128 -8.95 -2.97 -15.65
C ALA A 128 -10.03 -3.24 -14.60
N LEU A 129 -10.16 -2.42 -13.54
CA LEU A 129 -11.24 -2.57 -12.57
C LEU A 129 -12.62 -2.34 -13.21
N LYS A 130 -12.79 -1.30 -14.04
CA LYS A 130 -14.05 -1.05 -14.76
C LYS A 130 -14.49 -2.28 -15.56
N ARG A 131 -13.56 -2.89 -16.30
CA ARG A 131 -13.80 -4.14 -17.06
C ARG A 131 -14.09 -5.33 -16.16
N LYS A 132 -13.42 -5.45 -15.02
CA LYS A 132 -13.70 -6.49 -14.03
C LYS A 132 -15.10 -6.33 -13.44
N ILE A 133 -15.57 -5.12 -13.15
CA ILE A 133 -16.94 -4.87 -12.66
C ILE A 133 -18.00 -5.32 -13.69
N ASP A 134 -17.74 -5.09 -14.98
CA ASP A 134 -18.61 -5.61 -16.05
C ASP A 134 -18.67 -7.13 -16.03
N TYR A 135 -17.51 -7.77 -16.02
CA TYR A 135 -17.41 -9.22 -15.94
C TYR A 135 -18.09 -9.79 -14.68
N TRP A 136 -17.89 -9.18 -13.51
CA TRP A 136 -18.57 -9.59 -12.28
C TRP A 136 -20.09 -9.46 -12.37
N SER A 137 -20.60 -8.46 -13.09
CA SER A 137 -22.03 -8.29 -13.31
C SER A 137 -22.58 -9.42 -14.19
N GLU A 138 -21.83 -9.85 -15.21
CA GLU A 138 -22.18 -11.02 -16.04
C GLU A 138 -22.16 -12.33 -15.23
N CYS A 139 -21.14 -12.54 -14.41
CA CYS A 139 -21.03 -13.71 -13.54
C CYS A 139 -22.20 -13.80 -12.56
N ILE A 140 -22.57 -12.69 -11.92
CA ILE A 140 -23.71 -12.65 -10.99
C ILE A 140 -25.04 -12.96 -11.70
N PHE A 141 -25.23 -12.46 -12.93
CA PHE A 141 -26.41 -12.78 -13.73
C PHE A 141 -26.48 -14.28 -14.07
N LYS A 142 -25.34 -14.92 -14.32
CA LYS A 142 -25.21 -16.37 -14.55
C LYS A 142 -25.20 -17.20 -13.27
N ARG A 143 -25.19 -16.58 -12.09
CA ARG A 143 -24.99 -17.20 -10.76
C ARG A 143 -23.64 -17.91 -10.61
N GLU A 144 -22.63 -17.45 -11.33
CA GLU A 144 -21.23 -17.88 -11.19
C GLU A 144 -20.58 -17.03 -10.08
N LEU A 145 -20.32 -17.63 -8.93
CA LEU A 145 -19.86 -16.90 -7.74
C LEU A 145 -18.35 -16.99 -7.49
N GLU A 146 -17.57 -17.58 -8.40
CA GLU A 146 -16.10 -17.69 -8.31
C GLU A 146 -15.39 -16.35 -8.12
N CYS A 147 -15.98 -15.28 -8.65
CA CYS A 147 -15.46 -13.93 -8.46
C CYS A 147 -15.63 -13.43 -7.02
N PHE A 148 -16.45 -14.06 -6.19
CA PHE A 148 -16.79 -13.69 -4.81
C PHE A 148 -16.54 -14.88 -3.88
N PRO A 149 -15.26 -15.22 -3.62
CA PRO A 149 -14.88 -16.46 -2.95
C PRO A 149 -15.41 -16.57 -1.51
N ILE A 150 -15.52 -15.46 -0.76
CA ILE A 150 -16.07 -15.50 0.60
C ILE A 150 -17.56 -15.83 0.55
N MET A 151 -18.30 -15.22 -0.40
CA MET A 151 -19.72 -15.52 -0.60
C MET A 151 -19.95 -16.94 -1.12
N GLN A 152 -19.14 -17.40 -2.07
CA GLN A 152 -19.21 -18.76 -2.59
C GLN A 152 -18.97 -19.78 -1.48
N ALA A 153 -17.86 -19.65 -0.74
CA ALA A 153 -17.53 -20.56 0.35
C ALA A 153 -18.65 -20.60 1.40
N PHE A 154 -19.21 -19.45 1.79
CA PHE A 154 -20.33 -19.41 2.72
C PHE A 154 -21.56 -20.18 2.21
N LEU A 155 -21.92 -20.03 0.93
CA LEU A 155 -23.06 -20.73 0.35
C LEU A 155 -22.81 -22.24 0.24
N GLU A 156 -21.60 -22.64 -0.15
CA GLU A 156 -21.20 -24.05 -0.25
C GLU A 156 -21.17 -24.73 1.12
N GLU A 157 -20.55 -24.11 2.12
CA GLU A 157 -20.47 -24.62 3.51
C GLU A 157 -21.84 -24.84 4.15
N ASN A 158 -22.87 -24.08 3.73
CA ASN A 158 -24.22 -24.17 4.26
C ASN A 158 -25.20 -24.88 3.32
N GLU A 159 -24.73 -25.42 2.19
CA GLU A 159 -25.55 -26.07 1.15
C GLU A 159 -26.70 -25.17 0.62
N LEU A 160 -26.41 -23.87 0.45
CA LEU A 160 -27.39 -22.85 0.07
C LEU A 160 -27.22 -22.39 -1.38
N GLN A 161 -28.30 -21.86 -1.95
CA GLN A 161 -28.25 -21.07 -3.17
C GLN A 161 -28.50 -19.60 -2.88
N ALA A 162 -27.82 -18.71 -3.59
CA ALA A 162 -28.05 -17.27 -3.49
C ALA A 162 -29.50 -16.91 -3.88
N PRO A 163 -30.28 -16.28 -2.97
CA PRO A 163 -31.62 -15.78 -3.26
C PRO A 163 -31.62 -14.77 -4.42
N ILE A 164 -32.68 -14.80 -5.23
CA ILE A 164 -32.84 -13.86 -6.38
C ILE A 164 -32.80 -12.40 -5.92
N SER A 165 -33.36 -12.10 -4.75
CA SER A 165 -33.32 -10.76 -4.15
C SER A 165 -31.87 -10.27 -3.98
N ILE A 166 -31.00 -11.09 -3.39
CA ILE A 166 -29.59 -10.75 -3.16
C ILE A 166 -28.84 -10.59 -4.49
N ILE A 167 -29.10 -11.46 -5.47
CA ILE A 167 -28.52 -11.34 -6.82
C ILE A 167 -28.88 -9.99 -7.46
N ASN A 168 -30.13 -9.54 -7.33
CA ASN A 168 -30.57 -8.25 -7.84
C ASN A 168 -29.91 -7.08 -7.10
N GLU A 169 -29.77 -7.18 -5.77
CA GLU A 169 -29.08 -6.17 -4.95
C GLU A 169 -27.61 -6.02 -5.33
N ILE A 170 -26.91 -7.15 -5.51
CA ILE A 170 -25.51 -7.18 -5.96
C ILE A 170 -25.39 -6.57 -7.35
N SER A 171 -26.27 -6.97 -8.28
CA SER A 171 -26.28 -6.45 -9.64
C SER A 171 -26.46 -4.93 -9.67
N GLU A 172 -27.41 -4.42 -8.88
CA GLU A 172 -27.64 -2.98 -8.76
C GLU A 172 -26.44 -2.27 -8.11
N HIS A 173 -25.82 -2.85 -7.09
CA HIS A 173 -24.61 -2.28 -6.50
C HIS A 173 -23.45 -2.22 -7.49
N LEU A 174 -23.16 -3.29 -8.24
CA LEU A 174 -22.10 -3.30 -9.25
C LEU A 174 -22.33 -2.26 -10.33
N LYS A 175 -23.57 -2.09 -10.79
CA LYS A 175 -23.96 -1.03 -11.72
C LYS A 175 -23.72 0.37 -11.15
N GLN A 176 -24.14 0.62 -9.90
CA GLN A 176 -23.91 1.90 -9.21
C GLN A 176 -22.42 2.17 -8.98
N LEU A 177 -21.64 1.14 -8.67
CA LEU A 177 -20.20 1.20 -8.51
C LEU A 177 -19.52 1.57 -9.84
N LYS A 178 -19.87 0.90 -10.95
CA LYS A 178 -19.38 1.23 -12.29
C LYS A 178 -19.71 2.67 -12.67
N ASN A 179 -20.95 3.10 -12.47
CA ASN A 179 -21.37 4.47 -12.75
C ASN A 179 -20.58 5.50 -11.94
N SER A 180 -20.30 5.17 -10.67
CA SER A 180 -19.44 6.01 -9.83
C SER A 180 -18.03 6.08 -10.43
N PHE A 181 -17.41 4.96 -10.81
CA PHE A 181 -16.11 4.96 -11.46
C PHE A 181 -16.11 5.73 -12.78
N ASN A 182 -17.12 5.58 -13.63
CA ASN A 182 -17.24 6.35 -14.88
C ASN A 182 -17.37 7.85 -14.62
N LYS A 183 -18.05 8.25 -13.53
CA LYS A 183 -18.16 9.65 -13.13
C LYS A 183 -16.82 10.22 -12.63
N TYR A 184 -16.05 9.43 -11.87
CA TYR A 184 -14.75 9.84 -11.35
C TYR A 184 -13.60 9.68 -12.35
N PHE A 185 -13.77 8.83 -13.36
CA PHE A 185 -12.78 8.47 -14.38
C PHE A 185 -13.47 8.32 -15.76
N PRO A 186 -13.87 9.44 -16.37
CA PRO A 186 -14.65 9.45 -17.60
C PRO A 186 -13.80 9.05 -18.83
N THR A 187 -14.46 8.43 -19.81
CA THR A 187 -13.83 7.80 -20.99
C THR A 187 -13.23 8.81 -21.97
N ASP A 188 -13.75 10.04 -22.01
CA ASP A 188 -13.22 11.15 -22.82
C ASP A 188 -11.76 11.48 -22.48
N ARG A 189 -11.33 11.23 -21.24
CA ARG A 189 -9.94 11.45 -20.79
C ARG A 189 -9.04 10.23 -20.97
N GLU A 190 -9.59 9.06 -21.31
CA GLU A 190 -8.80 7.96 -21.87
C GLU A 190 -8.18 8.40 -23.21
N VAL A 191 -8.88 9.25 -23.98
CA VAL A 191 -8.35 9.86 -25.22
C VAL A 191 -7.15 10.78 -24.96
N PHE A 192 -7.18 11.55 -23.87
CA PHE A 192 -6.08 12.43 -23.48
C PHE A 192 -4.79 11.66 -23.17
N LEU A 193 -4.90 10.49 -22.53
CA LEU A 193 -3.75 9.62 -22.26
C LEU A 193 -3.33 8.85 -23.51
N LYS A 194 -4.29 8.46 -24.35
CA LYS A 194 -4.02 7.79 -25.63
C LYS A 194 -3.15 8.64 -26.56
N ASP A 195 -3.42 9.94 -26.62
CA ASP A 195 -2.60 10.90 -27.38
C ASP A 195 -1.18 11.13 -26.79
N ARG A 196 -0.90 10.58 -25.60
CA ARG A 196 0.41 10.59 -24.93
C ARG A 196 1.02 9.19 -24.78
N GLU A 197 0.49 8.18 -25.47
CA GLU A 197 1.04 6.82 -25.45
C GLU A 197 2.47 6.75 -25.96
N TRP A 198 2.92 7.75 -26.72
CA TRP A 198 4.33 7.92 -27.09
C TRP A 198 5.26 8.01 -25.88
N VAL A 199 4.78 8.38 -24.69
CA VAL A 199 5.57 8.32 -23.44
C VAL A 199 5.76 6.88 -22.96
N VAL A 200 4.76 6.02 -23.16
CA VAL A 200 4.85 4.60 -22.75
C VAL A 200 5.67 3.80 -23.74
N ASN A 201 5.49 4.08 -25.04
CA ASN A 201 6.25 3.44 -26.10
C ASN A 201 6.54 4.42 -27.25
N PRO A 202 7.67 5.17 -27.19
CA PRO A 202 8.01 6.15 -28.21
C PRO A 202 8.30 5.51 -29.57
N PHE A 203 8.82 4.28 -29.60
CA PHE A 203 9.17 3.56 -30.84
C PHE A 203 7.97 3.00 -31.60
N SER A 204 6.76 3.10 -31.04
CA SER A 204 5.52 2.68 -31.71
C SER A 204 4.79 3.80 -32.46
N VAL A 205 5.35 5.01 -32.45
CA VAL A 205 4.69 6.20 -33.01
C VAL A 205 4.90 6.26 -34.52
N CYS A 206 3.81 6.15 -35.29
CA CYS A 206 3.84 6.21 -36.75
C CYS A 206 3.42 7.58 -37.33
N GLY A 207 3.04 8.54 -36.48
CA GLY A 207 2.57 9.87 -36.90
C GLY A 207 2.56 10.87 -35.76
N LYS A 208 2.52 12.17 -36.09
CA LYS A 208 2.64 13.26 -35.10
C LYS A 208 1.49 13.24 -34.08
N PRO A 209 1.76 13.02 -32.78
CA PRO A 209 0.76 13.16 -31.73
C PRO A 209 0.23 14.59 -31.65
N SER A 210 -1.06 14.76 -31.31
CA SER A 210 -1.65 16.10 -31.20
C SER A 210 -1.13 16.88 -29.99
N SER A 211 -0.65 16.18 -28.96
CA SER A 211 0.01 16.73 -27.78
C SER A 211 1.38 17.34 -28.04
N LEU A 212 2.00 17.08 -29.20
CA LEU A 212 3.33 17.56 -29.56
C LEU A 212 3.28 18.67 -30.61
N SER A 213 4.08 19.71 -30.39
CA SER A 213 4.47 20.67 -31.42
C SER A 213 5.34 19.99 -32.49
N SER A 214 5.50 20.64 -33.65
CA SER A 214 6.34 20.07 -34.72
C SER A 214 7.80 19.90 -34.28
N ILE A 215 8.35 20.85 -33.53
CA ILE A 215 9.73 20.81 -33.01
C ILE A 215 9.90 19.64 -32.02
N GLU A 216 8.96 19.47 -31.08
CA GLU A 216 8.97 18.33 -30.15
C GLU A 216 8.86 17.00 -30.90
N TYR A 217 8.09 16.94 -31.99
CA TYR A 217 7.94 15.72 -32.78
C TYR A 217 9.16 15.39 -33.63
N GLU A 218 9.82 16.38 -34.24
CA GLU A 218 11.11 16.19 -34.93
C GLU A 218 12.16 15.62 -33.98
N SER A 219 12.25 16.17 -32.76
CA SER A 219 13.14 15.64 -31.72
C SER A 219 12.80 14.20 -31.33
N LEU A 220 11.50 13.86 -31.28
CA LEU A 220 11.07 12.48 -31.01
C LEU A 220 11.47 11.53 -32.15
N ILE A 221 11.40 11.98 -33.41
CA ILE A 221 11.85 11.21 -34.57
C ILE A 221 13.35 10.92 -34.48
N ASP A 222 14.16 11.91 -34.12
CA ASP A 222 15.61 11.72 -33.96
C ASP A 222 15.92 10.67 -32.89
N ILE A 223 15.25 10.75 -31.73
CA ILE A 223 15.41 9.78 -30.64
C ILE A 223 14.98 8.37 -31.08
N THR A 224 13.83 8.26 -31.75
CA THR A 224 13.25 6.96 -32.12
C THR A 224 13.93 6.29 -33.31
N SER A 225 14.70 7.07 -34.09
CA SER A 225 15.52 6.56 -35.20
C SER A 225 16.90 6.07 -34.74
N ASP A 226 17.31 6.36 -33.49
CA ASP A 226 18.60 5.95 -32.94
C ASP A 226 18.54 4.54 -32.33
N SER A 227 19.30 3.61 -32.92
CA SER A 227 19.42 2.23 -32.45
C SER A 227 19.95 2.07 -31.02
N THR A 228 20.75 3.03 -30.53
CA THR A 228 21.28 3.02 -29.16
C THR A 228 20.17 3.33 -28.15
N PHE A 229 19.29 4.29 -28.46
CA PHE A 229 18.12 4.58 -27.65
C PHE A 229 17.09 3.45 -27.71
N GLN A 230 16.90 2.80 -28.85
CA GLN A 230 16.05 1.62 -28.96
C GLN A 230 16.53 0.46 -28.08
N SER A 231 17.84 0.20 -28.09
CA SER A 231 18.46 -0.83 -27.24
C SER A 231 18.32 -0.47 -25.76
N SER A 232 18.57 0.79 -25.41
CA SER A 232 18.40 1.31 -24.04
C SER A 232 16.96 1.18 -23.54
N PHE A 233 15.96 1.52 -24.36
CA PHE A 233 14.55 1.37 -24.03
C PHE A 233 14.17 -0.09 -23.79
N SER A 234 14.74 -1.02 -24.56
CA SER A 234 14.46 -2.46 -24.43
C SER A 234 15.02 -3.05 -23.13
N CYS A 235 16.07 -2.44 -22.55
CA CYS A 235 16.72 -2.89 -21.33
C CYS A 235 16.22 -2.20 -20.05
N ASN A 236 15.42 -1.14 -20.15
CA ASN A 236 14.99 -0.32 -19.03
C ASN A 236 13.45 -0.20 -18.98
N SER A 237 12.89 0.22 -17.85
CA SER A 237 11.51 0.69 -17.85
C SER A 237 11.38 1.99 -18.68
N TYR A 238 10.19 2.27 -19.22
CA TYR A 238 9.96 3.52 -19.96
C TYR A 238 10.24 4.76 -19.10
N VAL A 239 10.00 4.69 -17.79
CA VAL A 239 10.31 5.79 -16.86
C VAL A 239 11.82 6.02 -16.76
N GLU A 240 12.61 4.97 -16.55
CA GLU A 240 14.07 5.05 -16.50
C GLU A 240 14.66 5.54 -17.83
N PHE A 241 14.11 5.07 -18.96
CA PHE A 241 14.49 5.54 -20.28
C PHE A 241 14.38 7.07 -20.40
N TRP A 242 13.22 7.65 -20.05
CA TRP A 242 13.05 9.10 -20.11
C TRP A 242 13.93 9.87 -19.11
N LEU A 243 14.18 9.30 -17.93
CA LEU A 243 15.07 9.92 -16.93
C LEU A 243 16.53 9.93 -17.40
N ASN A 244 16.96 8.92 -18.14
CA ASN A 244 18.31 8.85 -18.72
C ASN A 244 18.51 9.85 -19.87
N LEU A 245 17.42 10.28 -20.52
CA LEU A 245 17.40 11.29 -21.59
C LEU A 245 17.24 12.74 -21.08
N LYS A 246 17.30 12.97 -19.76
CA LYS A 246 17.08 14.31 -19.17
C LYS A 246 18.00 15.42 -19.71
N ASN A 247 19.14 15.06 -20.30
CA ASN A 247 20.10 16.01 -20.87
C ASN A 247 19.85 16.33 -22.36
N THR A 248 18.87 15.71 -23.03
CA THR A 248 18.70 15.76 -24.50
C THR A 248 17.36 16.39 -24.94
N SER A 249 16.89 17.42 -24.24
CA SER A 249 15.75 18.28 -24.70
C SER A 249 14.34 17.68 -24.66
N PHE A 250 14.10 16.53 -24.00
CA PHE A 250 12.76 15.93 -23.89
C PHE A 250 12.11 16.06 -22.50
N GLU A 251 12.04 17.29 -21.98
CA GLU A 251 11.40 17.60 -20.68
C GLU A 251 9.89 17.28 -20.65
N LYS A 252 9.25 17.19 -21.82
CA LYS A 252 7.81 16.97 -21.93
C LYS A 252 7.38 15.61 -21.37
N ALA A 253 8.15 14.55 -21.65
CA ALA A 253 7.88 13.21 -21.13
C ALA A 253 7.99 13.20 -19.60
N ILE A 254 9.03 13.81 -19.05
CA ILE A 254 9.24 13.95 -17.60
C ILE A 254 8.07 14.72 -16.99
N THR A 255 7.64 15.83 -17.60
CA THR A 255 6.51 16.64 -17.12
C THR A 255 5.19 15.86 -17.07
N ILE A 256 5.01 14.88 -17.96
CA ILE A 256 3.83 13.99 -17.96
C ILE A 256 3.93 12.92 -16.87
N LEU A 257 5.15 12.43 -16.57
CA LEU A 257 5.41 11.35 -15.60
C LEU A 257 5.54 11.83 -14.15
N LEU A 258 5.99 13.07 -13.95
CA LEU A 258 6.32 13.65 -12.64
C LEU A 258 5.11 13.83 -11.69
N PRO A 259 3.89 14.15 -12.15
CA PRO A 259 2.76 14.34 -11.25
C PRO A 259 2.42 13.07 -10.47
N PHE A 260 2.06 13.22 -9.20
CA PHE A 260 1.56 12.10 -8.39
C PHE A 260 0.33 11.49 -9.06
N ALA A 261 0.45 10.26 -9.59
CA ALA A 261 -0.55 9.62 -10.43
C ALA A 261 -1.98 9.69 -9.86
N THR A 262 -2.16 9.45 -8.56
CA THR A 262 -3.49 9.48 -7.92
C THR A 262 -4.06 10.88 -7.76
N THR A 263 -3.23 11.84 -7.35
CA THR A 263 -3.66 13.25 -7.16
C THR A 263 -3.91 13.90 -8.51
N TYR A 264 -3.04 13.63 -9.48
CA TYR A 264 -3.16 14.13 -10.83
C TYR A 264 -4.34 13.49 -11.57
N LEU A 265 -4.58 12.18 -11.41
CA LEU A 265 -5.83 11.56 -11.87
C LEU A 265 -7.04 12.28 -11.27
N LEU A 266 -7.09 12.54 -9.97
CA LEU A 266 -8.26 13.20 -9.36
C LEU A 266 -8.40 14.67 -9.76
N THR A 267 -7.29 15.40 -9.91
CA THR A 267 -7.26 16.82 -10.28
C THR A 267 -7.61 17.02 -11.75
N CYS A 268 -7.08 16.16 -12.62
CA CYS A 268 -7.51 16.11 -14.01
C CYS A 268 -8.98 15.69 -14.07
N MET A 269 -9.41 14.62 -13.38
CA MET A 269 -10.70 13.97 -13.66
C MET A 269 -11.93 14.62 -13.01
N LEU A 270 -11.79 15.50 -12.01
CA LEU A 270 -12.93 16.12 -11.32
C LEU A 270 -13.02 17.64 -11.52
N ASP A 271 -12.03 18.38 -11.01
CA ASP A 271 -11.81 19.84 -11.09
C ASP A 271 -10.86 20.26 -9.94
N ASP A 272 -10.31 21.48 -10.01
CA ASP A 272 -9.44 22.05 -8.96
C ASP A 272 -10.12 22.12 -7.59
N LYS A 273 -11.44 22.24 -7.55
CA LYS A 273 -12.22 22.31 -6.31
C LYS A 273 -12.23 20.96 -5.58
N SER A 274 -12.36 19.86 -6.31
CA SER A 274 -12.31 18.50 -5.76
C SER A 274 -10.89 18.12 -5.33
N ALA A 275 -9.87 18.56 -6.05
CA ALA A 275 -8.46 18.39 -5.67
C ALA A 275 -8.13 19.09 -4.34
N LYS A 276 -8.64 20.32 -4.15
CA LYS A 276 -8.51 21.07 -2.88
C LYS A 276 -9.24 20.41 -1.72
N HIS A 277 -10.36 19.73 -1.95
CA HIS A 277 -10.99 18.93 -0.90
C HIS A 277 -10.18 17.69 -0.52
N LEU A 278 -9.45 17.11 -1.48
CA LEU A 278 -8.60 15.94 -1.25
C LEU A 278 -7.31 16.27 -0.50
N SER A 279 -6.74 17.46 -0.71
CA SER A 279 -5.56 17.92 0.05
C SER A 279 -5.85 18.13 1.54
N ILE A 280 -7.12 18.25 1.92
CA ILE A 280 -7.58 18.36 3.31
C ILE A 280 -7.73 16.97 3.97
N ILE A 281 -7.80 15.89 3.19
CA ILE A 281 -7.96 14.53 3.73
C ILE A 281 -6.60 14.01 4.21
N PRO A 282 -6.44 13.73 5.52
CA PRO A 282 -5.17 13.23 6.04
C PRO A 282 -4.81 11.87 5.44
N LEU A 283 -3.52 11.69 5.12
CA LEU A 283 -2.96 10.42 4.68
C LEU A 283 -3.20 9.33 5.74
N SER A 284 -3.20 8.07 5.30
CA SER A 284 -3.42 6.97 6.23
C SER A 284 -2.27 6.70 7.15
N ASN A 285 -2.53 6.24 8.39
CA ASN A 285 -1.47 5.80 9.28
C ASN A 285 -0.59 4.77 8.58
N ASN A 286 -1.16 3.89 7.76
CA ASN A 286 -0.42 2.92 6.94
C ASN A 286 0.36 3.59 5.81
N THR A 287 -0.18 4.61 5.16
CA THR A 287 0.50 5.38 4.09
C THR A 287 1.63 6.22 4.67
N VAL A 288 1.41 6.85 5.82
CA VAL A 288 2.40 7.62 6.57
C VAL A 288 3.48 6.67 7.06
N ALA A 289 3.14 5.55 7.70
CA ALA A 289 4.11 4.54 8.12
C ALA A 289 4.91 3.99 6.95
N ARG A 290 4.26 3.69 5.81
CA ARG A 290 4.97 3.24 4.61
C ARG A 290 5.89 4.34 4.06
N ARG A 291 5.43 5.60 4.01
CA ARG A 291 6.25 6.74 3.58
C ARG A 291 7.44 6.98 4.52
N ILE A 292 7.24 6.85 5.83
CA ILE A 292 8.32 6.93 6.82
C ILE A 292 9.32 5.80 6.58
N LYS A 293 8.85 4.57 6.44
CA LYS A 293 9.71 3.42 6.11
C LYS A 293 10.45 3.65 4.79
N ASP A 294 9.76 4.19 3.80
CA ASP A 294 10.31 4.44 2.48
C ASP A 294 11.42 5.51 2.50
N LEU A 295 11.16 6.62 3.20
CA LEU A 295 12.11 7.70 3.40
C LEU A 295 13.30 7.23 4.25
N ALA A 296 13.05 6.45 5.31
CA ALA A 296 14.10 5.86 6.13
C ALA A 296 14.99 4.92 5.32
N SER A 297 14.41 4.06 4.48
CA SER A 297 15.18 3.19 3.56
C SER A 297 16.03 4.02 2.61
N ASN A 298 15.46 5.07 2.00
CA ASN A 298 16.19 5.92 1.08
C ASN A 298 17.35 6.67 1.75
N VAL A 299 17.14 7.22 2.94
CA VAL A 299 18.19 7.88 3.73
C VAL A 299 19.28 6.87 4.09
N SER A 300 18.90 5.69 4.57
CA SER A 300 19.82 4.60 4.90
C SER A 300 20.64 4.14 3.69
N GLU A 301 20.00 3.84 2.56
CA GLU A 301 20.66 3.42 1.33
C GLU A 301 21.63 4.50 0.81
N THR A 302 21.21 5.77 0.88
CA THR A 302 22.07 6.90 0.50
C THR A 302 23.29 6.99 1.41
N LEU A 303 23.11 6.90 2.73
CA LEU A 303 24.19 6.94 3.70
C LEU A 303 25.16 5.76 3.51
N VAL A 304 24.63 4.54 3.41
CA VAL A 304 25.39 3.31 3.14
C VAL A 304 26.22 3.46 1.86
N SER A 305 25.62 3.98 0.79
CA SER A 305 26.33 4.19 -0.47
C SER A 305 27.51 5.15 -0.34
N ARG A 306 27.43 6.16 0.54
CA ARG A 306 28.52 7.14 0.78
C ARG A 306 29.66 6.52 1.60
N ILE A 307 29.34 5.85 2.70
CA ILE A 307 30.35 5.30 3.62
C ILE A 307 31.05 4.05 3.05
N LYS A 308 30.44 3.38 2.06
CA LYS A 308 31.09 2.29 1.30
C LYS A 308 32.40 2.72 0.63
N TYR A 309 32.48 3.97 0.18
CA TYR A 309 33.59 4.45 -0.64
C TYR A 309 34.40 5.56 0.02
N THR A 310 34.12 5.87 1.29
CA THR A 310 34.80 6.94 2.04
C THR A 310 35.28 6.42 3.38
N LYS A 311 36.31 7.06 3.95
CA LYS A 311 36.73 6.76 5.33
C LYS A 311 35.71 7.32 6.32
N PHE A 312 35.43 6.57 7.37
CA PHE A 312 34.46 6.95 8.39
C PHE A 312 34.89 6.53 9.80
N ALA A 313 34.41 7.27 10.80
CA ALA A 313 34.51 6.91 12.21
C ALA A 313 33.11 6.54 12.73
N LEU A 314 33.05 5.68 13.74
CA LEU A 314 31.82 5.25 14.37
C LEU A 314 31.75 5.75 15.81
N GLN A 315 30.56 6.13 16.24
CA GLN A 315 30.26 6.36 17.65
C GLN A 315 29.07 5.51 18.03
N MET A 316 29.20 4.76 19.12
CA MET A 316 28.18 3.85 19.61
C MET A 316 27.69 4.35 20.96
N ASP A 317 26.38 4.35 21.11
CA ASP A 317 25.70 4.76 22.33
C ASP A 317 24.61 3.75 22.70
N GLU A 318 24.50 3.46 23.98
CA GLU A 318 23.44 2.61 24.52
C GLU A 318 22.35 3.52 25.09
N SER A 319 21.13 3.39 24.56
CA SER A 319 19.98 4.15 25.02
C SER A 319 18.83 3.23 25.43
N THR A 320 17.77 3.80 25.99
CA THR A 320 16.55 3.06 26.35
C THR A 320 15.38 3.60 25.56
N ASP A 321 14.62 2.71 24.92
CA ASP A 321 13.41 3.09 24.21
C ASP A 321 12.26 3.46 25.17
N ILE A 322 11.12 3.89 24.61
CA ILE A 322 9.93 4.27 25.39
C ILE A 322 9.28 3.11 26.15
N ALA A 323 9.64 1.86 25.84
CA ALA A 323 9.21 0.66 26.53
C ALA A 323 10.23 0.20 27.59
N GLY A 324 11.32 0.93 27.78
CA GLY A 324 12.41 0.60 28.70
C GLY A 324 13.34 -0.51 28.20
N LEU A 325 13.31 -0.83 26.91
CA LEU A 325 14.22 -1.80 26.29
C LEU A 325 15.51 -1.10 25.86
N ALA A 326 16.65 -1.74 26.13
CA ALA A 326 17.94 -1.24 25.69
C ALA A 326 18.04 -1.27 24.15
N VAL A 327 18.55 -0.19 23.56
CA VAL A 327 18.78 -0.02 22.13
C VAL A 327 20.19 0.46 21.88
N LEU A 328 20.84 -0.10 20.86
CA LEU A 328 22.12 0.34 20.37
C LEU A 328 21.91 1.39 19.28
N LEU A 329 22.42 2.60 19.52
CA LEU A 329 22.52 3.68 18.55
C LEU A 329 23.93 3.70 18.00
N VAL A 330 24.09 3.65 16.69
CA VAL A 330 25.39 3.82 16.03
C VAL A 330 25.32 5.04 15.14
N PHE A 331 26.18 6.01 15.39
CA PHE A 331 26.40 7.19 14.57
C PHE A 331 27.65 6.96 13.72
N VAL A 332 27.64 7.53 12.52
CA VAL A 332 28.78 7.50 11.60
C VAL A 332 29.17 8.91 11.23
N ARG A 333 30.47 9.19 11.36
CA ARG A 333 31.08 10.44 10.91
C ARG A 333 31.92 10.19 9.68
N TYR A 334 31.65 10.89 8.59
CA TYR A 334 32.27 10.63 7.29
C TYR A 334 32.50 11.92 6.50
N VAL A 335 33.29 11.83 5.42
CA VAL A 335 33.55 12.96 4.53
C VAL A 335 32.57 12.95 3.37
N ASN A 336 31.90 14.08 3.14
CA ASN A 336 30.97 14.26 2.02
C ASN A 336 31.18 15.63 1.37
N MET A 337 31.42 15.69 0.06
CA MET A 337 31.47 16.95 -0.72
C MET A 337 32.32 18.09 -0.07
N ASN A 338 33.37 17.74 0.68
CA ASN A 338 34.30 18.63 1.42
C ASN A 338 33.87 19.09 2.83
N SER A 339 32.81 18.53 3.42
CA SER A 339 32.48 18.67 4.85
C SER A 339 32.57 17.34 5.58
N PHE A 340 32.75 17.41 6.90
CA PHE A 340 32.47 16.28 7.78
C PHE A 340 30.99 16.29 8.10
N GLU A 341 30.33 15.16 7.85
CA GLU A 341 28.93 14.93 8.18
C GLU A 341 28.84 13.85 9.25
N GLU A 342 27.81 13.92 10.09
CA GLU A 342 27.50 12.94 11.11
C GLU A 342 26.03 12.55 11.00
N ASP A 343 25.77 11.26 10.86
CA ASP A 343 24.43 10.72 10.68
C ASP A 343 24.22 9.49 11.58
N LEU A 344 22.97 9.22 11.97
CA LEU A 344 22.60 7.95 12.60
C LEU A 344 22.68 6.82 11.56
N LEU A 345 23.61 5.88 11.76
CA LEU A 345 23.82 4.72 10.89
C LEU A 345 22.71 3.68 11.08
N PHE A 346 22.45 3.27 12.32
CA PHE A 346 21.31 2.43 12.66
C PHE A 346 20.91 2.54 14.13
N CYS A 347 19.70 2.07 14.43
CA CYS A 347 19.16 1.87 15.78
C CYS A 347 18.56 0.46 15.85
N LYS A 348 19.11 -0.42 16.71
CA LYS A 348 18.67 -1.82 16.86
C LYS A 348 18.48 -2.18 18.34
N PRO A 349 17.48 -3.00 18.71
CA PRO A 349 17.27 -3.43 20.09
C PRO A 349 18.37 -4.38 20.57
N LEU A 350 18.71 -4.29 21.86
CA LEU A 350 19.63 -5.18 22.55
C LEU A 350 18.86 -6.25 23.34
N LEU A 351 19.14 -7.52 23.06
CA LEU A 351 18.48 -8.66 23.68
C LEU A 351 19.14 -8.96 25.05
N SER A 352 18.88 -8.09 26.03
CA SER A 352 19.08 -8.25 27.48
C SER A 352 20.50 -8.48 28.06
N ASN A 353 21.48 -8.98 27.30
CA ASN A 353 22.84 -9.22 27.79
C ASN A 353 23.81 -8.27 27.08
N THR A 354 23.96 -7.03 27.57
CA THR A 354 24.81 -5.96 27.00
C THR A 354 26.31 -6.25 27.09
N THR A 355 26.74 -7.36 26.49
CA THR A 355 28.14 -7.74 26.37
C THR A 355 28.72 -7.11 25.11
N GLY A 356 29.98 -6.66 25.17
CA GLY A 356 30.67 -6.08 24.00
C GLY A 356 30.66 -6.99 22.76
N VAL A 357 30.60 -8.31 22.95
CA VAL A 357 30.47 -9.30 21.86
C VAL A 357 29.15 -9.18 21.11
N GLN A 358 28.03 -8.99 21.81
CA GLN A 358 26.73 -8.81 21.16
C GLN A 358 26.64 -7.46 20.44
N ILE A 359 27.21 -6.42 21.03
CA ILE A 359 27.27 -5.08 20.44
C ILE A 359 28.11 -5.11 19.15
N PHE A 360 29.29 -5.72 19.20
CA PHE A 360 30.13 -5.92 18.02
C PHE A 360 29.44 -6.77 16.96
N GLY A 361 28.79 -7.88 17.35
CA GLY A 361 28.04 -8.73 16.43
C GLY A 361 26.96 -7.96 15.67
N LEU A 362 26.17 -7.11 16.34
CA LEU A 362 25.15 -6.29 15.67
C LEU A 362 25.74 -5.29 14.67
N LEU A 363 26.92 -4.73 14.99
CA LEU A 363 27.63 -3.82 14.12
C LEU A 363 28.23 -4.56 12.91
N ASP A 364 28.89 -5.69 13.13
CA ASP A 364 29.49 -6.53 12.10
C ASP A 364 28.44 -7.10 11.15
N ASP A 365 27.32 -7.59 11.69
CA ASP A 365 26.17 -8.04 10.90
C ASP A 365 25.66 -6.90 10.00
N PHE A 366 25.49 -5.70 10.55
CA PHE A 366 25.03 -4.56 9.76
C PHE A 366 26.00 -4.18 8.64
N LEU A 367 27.30 -4.09 8.93
CA LEU A 367 28.31 -3.74 7.93
C LEU A 367 28.43 -4.84 6.85
N THR A 368 28.36 -6.11 7.24
CA THR A 368 28.42 -7.27 6.34
C THR A 368 27.18 -7.35 5.45
N GLU A 369 25.97 -7.25 6.02
CA GLU A 369 24.69 -7.21 5.28
C GLU A 369 24.70 -6.09 4.22
N ASN A 370 25.26 -4.93 4.58
CA ASN A 370 25.31 -3.78 3.71
C ASN A 370 26.56 -3.73 2.82
N GLN A 371 27.49 -4.68 2.91
CA GLN A 371 28.76 -4.69 2.16
C GLN A 371 29.60 -3.41 2.38
N ILE A 372 29.69 -2.94 3.61
CA ILE A 372 30.53 -1.81 4.00
C ILE A 372 31.88 -2.36 4.47
N PRO A 373 33.02 -2.01 3.82
CA PRO A 373 34.31 -2.54 4.20
C PRO A 373 34.78 -2.00 5.57
N TRP A 374 35.15 -2.90 6.48
CA TRP A 374 35.80 -2.53 7.74
C TRP A 374 37.10 -1.74 7.53
N THR A 375 37.80 -1.96 6.41
CA THR A 375 39.00 -1.20 6.04
C THR A 375 38.76 0.30 5.87
N ASN A 376 37.50 0.73 5.73
CA ASN A 376 37.12 2.13 5.68
C ASN A 376 36.80 2.74 7.05
N CYS A 377 36.60 1.93 8.08
CA CYS A 377 36.44 2.38 9.44
C CYS A 377 37.82 2.77 10.02
N ILE A 378 37.97 4.03 10.42
CA ILE A 378 39.24 4.57 10.96
C ILE A 378 39.25 4.68 12.48
N ASP A 379 38.07 4.70 13.11
CA ASP A 379 37.91 4.90 14.55
C ASP A 379 36.53 4.42 15.02
N VAL A 380 36.45 3.94 16.26
CA VAL A 380 35.21 3.49 16.92
C VAL A 380 35.21 3.95 18.37
N CYS A 381 34.24 4.77 18.74
CA CYS A 381 34.05 5.32 20.09
C CYS A 381 32.82 4.72 20.78
N THR A 382 32.90 4.42 22.08
CA THR A 382 31.79 3.90 22.92
C THR A 382 31.70 4.70 24.23
N ASP A 383 30.53 5.22 24.62
CA ASP A 383 30.36 6.07 25.83
C ASP A 383 30.09 5.29 27.14
N GLY A 384 30.65 4.07 27.30
CA GLY A 384 30.39 3.27 28.49
C GLY A 384 31.38 2.12 28.68
N ALA A 385 32.19 2.26 29.73
CA ALA A 385 33.21 1.34 30.26
C ALA A 385 34.57 1.30 29.53
N MET A 386 35.57 1.75 30.27
CA MET A 386 37.00 1.59 30.04
C MET A 386 37.35 0.12 29.74
N THR A 387 37.55 -0.22 28.47
CA THR A 387 38.50 -1.26 28.08
C THR A 387 39.45 -0.67 27.07
N ASP A 388 40.65 -0.41 27.57
CA ASP A 388 41.86 -0.10 26.86
C ASP A 388 42.13 -1.22 25.83
N SER A 389 41.75 -0.99 24.58
CA SER A 389 42.41 -1.62 23.44
C SER A 389 42.21 -0.74 22.24
N THR A 390 43.20 0.10 21.97
CA THR A 390 43.51 0.58 20.62
C THR A 390 43.51 -0.62 19.69
N ILE A 391 42.41 -0.85 18.95
CA ILE A 391 42.44 -1.78 17.81
C ILE A 391 43.23 -1.05 16.74
N THR A 392 44.54 -1.25 16.78
CA THR A 392 45.45 -0.88 15.70
C THR A 392 45.31 -1.99 14.67
N TYR A 393 44.82 -1.66 13.47
CA TYR A 393 44.92 -2.54 12.31
C TYR A 393 46.37 -2.68 11.84
#